data_AF-A0A7C6E297-F1
#
_entry.id   AF-A0A7C6E297-F1
#
_cell.length_a   1.000
_cell.length_b   1.000
_cell.length_c   1.000
_cell.angle_alpha   90.00
_cell.angle_beta   90.00
_cell.angle_gamma   90.00
#
_symmetry.space_group_name_H-M   'P 1'
#
loop_
_entity.id
_entity.type
_entity.pdbx_description
1 polymer ?
#
loop_
_entity_poly.entity_id
_entity_poly.type
_entity_poly.pdbx_seq_one_letter_code
_entity_poly.pdbx_strand_id
1 'polypeptide(L)'
;MSVRERFISSIEYLRKLGFFEEYSDLTPDEILERIMGKHFLKEVDEDRHWVEKSSVEIDTIMAYKDKRRTLNWYVEISLSPGFAIRMMNELAGISRGIFQPTNMREEWLTEKSRGCNVIFTYRGKEYLLPFLTGSGFLRMWHVIDEVNKMIEDTGYQYYEILGFMDEMVLVLLTEEEAEKLIKERGWGWRVQRIQVKKSSIHEPLEGPYLRSLVHVIIAKGTMERVLSSIEYLIDAGFFEEYSNLPLREIFEKIRETNPFFEDFPYHEEPWMTEEDKDIDIRLLRFYHRRVFVTSTGAEDLGEDIWDSKKIGKKLLTRLAEISRKVFQPTDIEQKWLENEKLKVYFTFRGKRYGVVIDLEASIWIRPLLRLVNSLIKETEYQYYRISCADESFMDLVVLTKEEAERLTKERGWTLSCEW
;
A
#
# COMPACT_ATOMS: atom_id res chain seq x y z
N MET A 1 -20.11 -18.94 -21.87
CA MET A 1 -20.68 -17.58 -21.82
C MET A 1 -19.69 -16.68 -22.53
N SER A 2 -20.10 -15.97 -23.58
CA SER A 2 -19.24 -15.01 -24.27
C SER A 2 -18.89 -13.84 -23.36
N VAL A 3 -17.91 -13.02 -23.74
CA VAL A 3 -17.54 -11.85 -22.94
C VAL A 3 -18.71 -10.86 -22.92
N ARG A 4 -19.37 -10.66 -24.06
CA ARG A 4 -20.60 -9.82 -24.12
C ARG A 4 -21.68 -10.29 -23.16
N GLU A 5 -21.99 -11.59 -23.12
CA GLU A 5 -23.01 -12.15 -22.21
C GLU A 5 -22.66 -11.90 -20.74
N ARG A 6 -21.37 -11.90 -20.38
CA ARG A 6 -20.90 -11.57 -19.03
C ARG A 6 -21.16 -10.11 -18.66
N PHE A 7 -20.92 -9.18 -19.59
CA PHE A 7 -21.24 -7.76 -19.41
C PHE A 7 -22.75 -7.52 -19.26
N ILE A 8 -23.56 -8.18 -20.09
CA ILE A 8 -25.04 -8.11 -19.98
C ILE A 8 -25.49 -8.64 -18.62
N SER A 9 -25.02 -9.81 -18.21
CA SER A 9 -25.34 -10.40 -16.91
C SER A 9 -24.93 -9.48 -15.75
N SER A 10 -23.79 -8.80 -15.87
CA SER A 10 -23.32 -7.81 -14.91
C SER A 10 -24.27 -6.61 -14.80
N ILE A 11 -24.67 -6.01 -15.92
CA ILE A 11 -25.62 -4.89 -15.96
C ILE A 11 -26.96 -5.31 -15.35
N GLU A 12 -27.49 -6.47 -15.71
CA GLU A 12 -28.73 -7.00 -15.13
C GLU A 12 -28.65 -7.17 -13.62
N TYR A 13 -27.51 -7.65 -13.12
CA TYR A 13 -27.27 -7.81 -11.70
C TYR A 13 -27.22 -6.46 -10.99
N LEU A 14 -26.39 -5.54 -11.46
CA LEU A 14 -26.20 -4.21 -10.88
C LEU A 14 -27.49 -3.36 -10.92
N ARG A 15 -28.31 -3.50 -11.98
CA ARG A 15 -29.63 -2.85 -12.05
C ARG A 15 -30.56 -3.25 -10.92
N LYS A 16 -30.51 -4.52 -10.47
CA LYS A 16 -31.31 -4.99 -9.32
C LYS A 16 -30.87 -4.35 -8.00
N LEU A 17 -29.67 -3.78 -7.94
CA LEU A 17 -29.14 -3.00 -6.82
C LEU A 17 -29.31 -1.47 -7.04
N GLY A 18 -30.08 -1.07 -8.06
CA GLY A 18 -30.32 0.34 -8.35
C GLY A 18 -29.12 1.07 -8.95
N PHE A 19 -28.24 0.36 -9.67
CA PHE A 19 -27.36 0.99 -10.65
C PHE A 19 -28.11 1.22 -11.96
N PHE A 20 -27.62 2.17 -12.76
CA PHE A 20 -28.12 2.52 -14.09
C PHE A 20 -29.60 2.95 -14.08
N GLU A 21 -30.09 3.55 -12.98
CA GLU A 21 -31.48 4.01 -12.87
C GLU A 21 -31.86 5.02 -13.98
N GLU A 22 -30.88 5.81 -14.43
CA GLU A 22 -31.04 6.76 -15.54
C GLU A 22 -31.26 6.10 -16.90
N TYR A 23 -30.99 4.81 -17.02
CA TYR A 23 -31.23 3.98 -18.21
C TYR A 23 -32.31 2.93 -17.96
N SER A 24 -33.26 3.23 -17.07
CA SER A 24 -34.31 2.28 -16.68
C SER A 24 -35.21 1.86 -17.84
N ASP A 25 -35.32 2.68 -18.89
CA ASP A 25 -36.05 2.46 -20.14
C ASP A 25 -35.27 1.65 -21.18
N LEU A 26 -33.95 1.47 -20.99
CA LEU A 26 -33.10 0.73 -21.91
C LEU A 26 -32.97 -0.74 -21.51
N THR A 27 -32.73 -1.59 -22.50
CA THR A 27 -32.30 -2.99 -22.31
C THR A 27 -30.85 -3.06 -21.84
N PRO A 28 -30.40 -4.16 -21.21
CA PRO A 28 -28.99 -4.34 -20.84
C PRO A 28 -28.00 -4.17 -22.01
N ASP A 29 -28.36 -4.64 -23.21
CA ASP A 29 -27.55 -4.46 -24.42
C ASP A 29 -27.41 -2.99 -24.83
N GLU A 30 -28.52 -2.23 -24.78
CA GLU A 30 -28.52 -0.79 -25.07
C GLU A 30 -27.72 0.00 -24.04
N ILE A 31 -27.79 -0.39 -22.76
CA ILE A 31 -26.95 0.18 -21.70
C ILE A 31 -25.48 -0.08 -21.99
N LEU A 32 -25.11 -1.33 -22.30
CA LEU A 32 -23.74 -1.70 -22.61
C LEU A 32 -23.20 -0.88 -23.80
N GLU A 33 -23.99 -0.76 -24.86
CA GLU A 33 -23.64 0.06 -26.03
C GLU A 33 -23.50 1.54 -25.67
N ARG A 34 -24.38 2.06 -24.80
CA ARG A 34 -24.37 3.44 -24.37
C ARG A 34 -23.13 3.80 -23.55
N ILE A 35 -22.71 2.92 -22.63
CA ILE A 35 -21.61 3.20 -21.69
C ILE A 35 -20.23 2.79 -22.19
N MET A 36 -20.13 1.78 -23.07
CA MET A 36 -18.87 1.30 -23.65
C MET A 36 -18.66 1.75 -25.11
N GLY A 37 -19.73 2.11 -25.81
CA GLY A 37 -19.70 2.50 -27.22
C GLY A 37 -19.78 1.32 -28.19
N LYS A 38 -20.30 1.58 -29.40
CA LYS A 38 -20.46 0.58 -30.47
C LYS A 38 -19.14 -0.08 -30.92
N HIS A 39 -18.03 0.65 -30.82
CA HIS A 39 -16.71 0.14 -31.25
C HIS A 39 -16.20 -0.96 -30.31
N PHE A 40 -16.33 -0.76 -29.00
CA PHE A 40 -15.97 -1.75 -28.00
C PHE A 40 -16.65 -3.11 -28.25
N LEU A 41 -17.95 -3.08 -28.57
CA LEU A 41 -18.76 -4.28 -28.78
C LEU A 41 -18.32 -5.14 -29.97
N LYS A 42 -17.57 -4.60 -30.93
CA LYS A 42 -17.07 -5.37 -32.09
C LYS A 42 -15.82 -6.16 -31.77
N GLU A 43 -15.05 -5.74 -30.77
CA GLU A 43 -13.70 -6.23 -30.49
C GLU A 43 -13.65 -7.04 -29.19
N VAL A 44 -14.65 -6.87 -28.31
CA VAL A 44 -14.65 -7.41 -26.94
C VAL A 44 -14.60 -8.95 -26.86
N ASP A 45 -15.19 -9.67 -27.81
CA ASP A 45 -15.19 -11.14 -27.81
C ASP A 45 -13.89 -11.74 -28.41
N GLU A 46 -13.11 -10.95 -29.15
CA GLU A 46 -11.84 -11.38 -29.77
C GLU A 46 -10.61 -10.93 -28.95
N ASP A 47 -10.78 -9.94 -28.08
CA ASP A 47 -9.72 -9.43 -27.22
C ASP A 47 -9.52 -10.34 -25.99
N ARG A 48 -8.38 -11.05 -26.01
CA ARG A 48 -7.94 -11.95 -24.93
C ARG A 48 -7.96 -11.29 -23.56
N HIS A 49 -7.73 -9.98 -23.48
CA HIS A 49 -7.74 -9.26 -22.21
C HIS A 49 -9.07 -9.44 -21.46
N TRP A 50 -10.20 -9.37 -22.16
CA TRP A 50 -11.53 -9.46 -21.53
C TRP A 50 -11.97 -10.90 -21.26
N VAL A 51 -11.46 -11.85 -22.02
CA VAL A 51 -11.70 -13.27 -21.80
C VAL A 51 -11.12 -13.71 -20.45
N GLU A 52 -9.94 -13.20 -20.10
CA GLU A 52 -9.21 -13.55 -18.87
C GLU A 52 -9.74 -12.85 -17.62
N LYS A 53 -10.41 -11.70 -17.75
CA LYS A 53 -11.02 -11.01 -16.60
C LYS A 53 -12.03 -11.91 -15.91
N SER A 54 -12.09 -11.83 -14.59
CA SER A 54 -13.08 -12.47 -13.73
C SER A 54 -14.44 -11.76 -13.77
N SER A 55 -15.50 -12.39 -13.25
CA SER A 55 -16.83 -11.75 -13.19
C SER A 55 -16.85 -10.54 -12.27
N VAL A 56 -16.09 -10.56 -11.17
CA VAL A 56 -15.95 -9.42 -10.25
C VAL A 56 -15.30 -8.23 -10.96
N GLU A 57 -14.24 -8.44 -11.74
CA GLU A 57 -13.61 -7.35 -12.50
C GLU A 57 -14.58 -6.74 -13.52
N ILE A 58 -15.35 -7.57 -14.23
CA ILE A 58 -16.38 -7.08 -15.16
C ILE A 58 -17.43 -6.25 -14.42
N ASP A 59 -17.91 -6.73 -13.26
CA ASP A 59 -18.90 -6.00 -12.46
C ASP A 59 -18.37 -4.66 -11.99
N THR A 60 -17.15 -4.63 -11.49
CA THR A 60 -16.53 -3.40 -11.02
C THR A 60 -16.36 -2.40 -12.17
N ILE A 61 -15.94 -2.86 -13.35
CA ILE A 61 -15.82 -2.02 -14.55
C ILE A 61 -17.18 -1.50 -15.01
N MET A 62 -18.26 -2.28 -14.87
CA MET A 62 -19.61 -1.82 -15.17
C MET A 62 -20.10 -0.80 -14.13
N ALA A 63 -19.99 -1.10 -12.84
CA ALA A 63 -20.37 -0.20 -11.76
C ALA A 63 -19.66 1.16 -11.88
N TYR A 64 -18.39 1.16 -12.28
CA TYR A 64 -17.60 2.35 -12.57
C TYR A 64 -18.24 3.31 -13.60
N LYS A 65 -19.01 2.77 -14.55
CA LYS A 65 -19.67 3.57 -15.59
C LYS A 65 -20.93 4.27 -15.10
N ASP A 66 -21.50 3.83 -13.98
CA ASP A 66 -22.60 4.55 -13.34
C ASP A 66 -22.08 5.69 -12.46
N LYS A 67 -21.99 6.88 -13.03
CA LYS A 67 -21.51 8.09 -12.33
C LYS A 67 -22.49 8.62 -11.27
N ARG A 68 -23.70 8.05 -11.17
CA ARG A 68 -24.67 8.40 -10.12
C ARG A 68 -24.53 7.54 -8.87
N ARG A 69 -23.96 6.33 -9.00
CA ARG A 69 -23.70 5.41 -7.88
C ARG A 69 -22.23 5.33 -7.51
N THR A 70 -21.33 5.64 -8.44
CA THR A 70 -19.91 5.41 -8.28
C THR A 70 -19.11 6.68 -8.49
N LEU A 71 -18.21 6.95 -7.55
CA LEU A 71 -17.22 8.00 -7.60
C LEU A 71 -15.86 7.39 -7.92
N ASN A 72 -15.15 7.92 -8.92
CA ASN A 72 -13.80 7.46 -9.26
C ASN A 72 -12.81 8.62 -9.28
N TRP A 73 -11.67 8.42 -8.63
CA TRP A 73 -10.58 9.40 -8.56
C TRP A 73 -9.22 8.75 -8.64
N TYR A 74 -8.28 9.43 -9.29
CA TYR A 74 -6.87 9.12 -9.12
C TYR A 74 -6.42 9.49 -7.70
N VAL A 75 -5.71 8.58 -7.03
CA VAL A 75 -5.24 8.79 -5.65
C VAL A 75 -4.04 9.74 -5.56
N GLU A 76 -3.27 9.84 -6.66
CA GLU A 76 -2.20 10.82 -6.83
C GLU A 76 -2.80 12.18 -7.15
N ILE A 77 -2.86 13.06 -6.15
CA ILE A 77 -3.45 14.38 -6.33
C ILE A 77 -2.69 15.45 -5.55
N SER A 78 -2.44 16.57 -6.22
CA SER A 78 -2.04 17.81 -5.58
C SER A 78 -3.29 18.56 -5.14
N LEU A 79 -3.43 18.79 -3.84
CA LEU A 79 -4.50 19.63 -3.32
C LEU A 79 -4.34 21.05 -3.86
N SER A 80 -5.42 21.57 -4.45
CA SER A 80 -5.52 22.94 -4.93
C SER A 80 -6.78 23.62 -4.37
N PRO A 81 -6.85 24.96 -4.29
CA PRO A 81 -8.04 25.66 -3.83
C PRO A 81 -9.32 25.19 -4.52
N GLY A 82 -10.34 24.85 -3.74
CA GLY A 82 -11.63 24.32 -4.19
C GLY A 82 -11.65 22.81 -4.45
N PHE A 83 -10.51 22.11 -4.35
CA PHE A 83 -10.44 20.68 -4.52
C PHE A 83 -11.33 19.93 -3.53
N ALA A 84 -11.20 20.25 -2.24
CA ALA A 84 -11.86 19.49 -1.19
C ALA A 84 -13.37 19.77 -1.20
N ILE A 85 -13.78 21.00 -1.53
CA ILE A 85 -15.19 21.32 -1.79
C ILE A 85 -15.74 20.52 -2.99
N ARG A 86 -14.98 20.39 -4.08
CA ARG A 86 -15.40 19.58 -5.24
C ARG A 86 -15.59 18.11 -4.84
N MET A 87 -14.64 17.53 -4.12
CA MET A 87 -14.75 16.15 -3.62
C MET A 87 -15.99 15.97 -2.73
N MET A 88 -16.25 16.90 -1.81
CA MET A 88 -17.44 16.85 -0.95
C MET A 88 -18.75 16.92 -1.73
N ASN A 89 -18.79 17.71 -2.81
CA ASN A 89 -19.95 17.76 -3.71
C ASN A 89 -20.13 16.45 -4.49
N GLU A 90 -19.04 15.81 -4.90
CA GLU A 90 -19.12 14.53 -5.62
C GLU A 90 -19.57 13.38 -4.71
N LEU A 91 -19.06 13.33 -3.47
CA LEU A 91 -19.60 12.44 -2.43
C LEU A 91 -21.09 12.69 -2.23
N ALA A 92 -21.50 13.95 -2.07
CA ALA A 92 -22.90 14.31 -1.93
C ALA A 92 -23.74 13.86 -3.14
N GLY A 93 -23.20 13.97 -4.35
CA GLY A 93 -23.83 13.52 -5.60
C GLY A 93 -24.15 12.03 -5.59
N ILE A 94 -23.17 11.19 -5.29
CA ILE A 94 -23.39 9.73 -5.23
C ILE A 94 -24.13 9.27 -3.95
N SER A 95 -24.28 10.15 -2.96
CA SER A 95 -25.06 9.87 -1.74
C SER A 95 -26.57 9.78 -1.97
N ARG A 96 -27.05 10.23 -3.14
CA ARG A 96 -28.48 10.34 -3.47
C ARG A 96 -29.29 11.18 -2.47
N GLY A 97 -28.64 12.16 -1.87
CA GLY A 97 -29.26 13.10 -0.92
C GLY A 97 -29.19 12.68 0.54
N ILE A 98 -28.56 11.55 0.85
CA ILE A 98 -28.25 11.14 2.23
C ILE A 98 -27.24 12.09 2.87
N PHE A 99 -26.21 12.46 2.09
CA PHE A 99 -25.18 13.40 2.48
C PHE A 99 -25.32 14.69 1.66
N GLN A 100 -25.76 15.77 2.30
CA GLN A 100 -25.95 17.08 1.67
C GLN A 100 -25.27 18.18 2.50
N PRO A 101 -23.93 18.29 2.43
CA PRO A 101 -23.21 19.35 3.11
C PRO A 101 -23.57 20.71 2.50
N THR A 102 -23.64 21.73 3.34
CA THR A 102 -23.96 23.13 2.97
C THR A 102 -22.95 24.09 3.59
N ASN A 103 -22.93 25.35 3.15
CA ASN A 103 -22.05 26.40 3.71
C ASN A 103 -20.56 25.99 3.75
N MET A 104 -20.10 25.29 2.71
CA MET A 104 -18.74 24.74 2.66
C MET A 104 -17.70 25.84 2.42
N ARG A 105 -16.60 25.78 3.17
CA ARG A 105 -15.41 26.62 2.96
C ARG A 105 -14.14 25.83 3.26
N GLU A 106 -13.06 26.19 2.58
CA GLU A 106 -11.73 25.61 2.84
C GLU A 106 -10.92 26.54 3.74
N GLU A 107 -10.28 25.96 4.74
CA GLU A 107 -9.24 26.60 5.54
C GLU A 107 -7.93 25.86 5.30
N TRP A 108 -7.05 26.48 4.53
CA TRP A 108 -5.76 25.91 4.17
C TRP A 108 -4.85 25.85 5.39
N LEU A 109 -4.37 24.65 5.69
CA LEU A 109 -3.29 24.49 6.65
C LEU A 109 -2.08 25.18 6.02
N THR A 110 -1.32 25.96 6.80
CA THR A 110 -0.18 26.83 6.38
C THR A 110 0.63 26.37 5.16
N GLU A 111 1.32 27.27 4.44
CA GLU A 111 2.06 26.97 3.17
C GLU A 111 2.95 25.71 3.15
N LYS A 112 3.38 25.18 4.31
CA LYS A 112 4.19 23.96 4.41
C LYS A 112 3.38 22.66 4.54
N SER A 113 2.12 22.71 4.97
CA SER A 113 1.27 21.54 5.12
C SER A 113 0.51 21.28 3.83
N ARG A 114 0.70 20.08 3.26
CA ARG A 114 -0.01 19.62 2.06
C ARG A 114 -1.45 19.16 2.41
N GLY A 115 -2.25 20.06 2.98
CA GLY A 115 -3.58 19.75 3.49
C GLY A 115 -4.48 20.97 3.63
N CYS A 116 -5.80 20.74 3.67
CA CYS A 116 -6.79 21.77 3.99
C CYS A 116 -7.88 21.19 4.88
N ASN A 117 -8.51 22.02 5.70
CA ASN A 117 -9.73 21.67 6.40
C ASN A 117 -10.92 22.12 5.56
N VAL A 118 -11.93 21.26 5.43
CA VAL A 118 -13.25 21.68 4.93
C VAL A 118 -14.16 21.88 6.12
N ILE A 119 -14.69 23.09 6.26
CA ILE A 119 -15.73 23.40 7.23
C ILE A 119 -17.06 23.46 6.50
N PHE A 120 -18.07 22.76 7.02
CA PHE A 120 -19.38 22.66 6.39
C PHE A 120 -20.50 22.45 7.42
N THR A 121 -21.74 22.70 7.02
CA THR A 121 -22.93 22.40 7.81
C THR A 121 -23.62 21.15 7.28
N TYR A 122 -23.90 20.18 8.14
CA TYR A 122 -24.72 19.01 7.84
C TYR A 122 -25.77 18.81 8.94
N ARG A 123 -27.04 18.65 8.56
CA ARG A 123 -28.19 18.53 9.48
C ARG A 123 -28.20 19.61 10.58
N GLY A 124 -27.87 20.85 10.21
CA GLY A 124 -27.87 22.01 11.11
C GLY A 124 -26.67 22.12 12.06
N LYS A 125 -25.70 21.19 11.99
CA LYS A 125 -24.48 21.22 12.80
C LYS A 125 -23.26 21.52 11.92
N GLU A 126 -22.34 22.35 12.42
CA GLU A 126 -21.05 22.61 11.75
C GLU A 126 -20.06 21.48 12.04
N TYR A 127 -19.34 21.06 11.00
CA TYR A 127 -18.31 20.03 11.04
C TYR A 127 -17.03 20.57 10.40
N LEU A 128 -15.89 20.09 10.89
CA LEU A 128 -14.57 20.34 10.34
C LEU A 128 -13.98 18.99 9.94
N LEU A 129 -13.59 18.86 8.67
CA LEU A 129 -13.08 17.62 8.10
C LEU A 129 -11.72 17.87 7.42
N PRO A 130 -10.62 17.28 7.93
CA PRO A 130 -9.31 17.46 7.35
C PRO A 130 -9.13 16.63 6.06
N PHE A 131 -8.69 17.28 4.99
CA PHE A 131 -8.19 16.68 3.77
C PHE A 131 -6.66 16.75 3.80
N LEU A 132 -6.04 15.60 4.02
CA LEU A 132 -4.59 15.48 4.18
C LEU A 132 -4.00 14.69 3.01
N THR A 133 -2.83 15.12 2.53
CA THR A 133 -2.01 14.29 1.65
C THR A 133 -0.79 13.76 2.40
N GLY A 134 -0.39 12.53 2.09
CA GLY A 134 0.86 11.93 2.55
C GLY A 134 1.56 11.28 1.36
N SER A 135 2.86 11.52 1.20
CA SER A 135 3.66 10.93 0.11
C SER A 135 3.10 11.16 -1.31
N GLY A 136 2.33 12.23 -1.52
CA GLY A 136 1.69 12.55 -2.81
C GLY A 136 0.27 11.99 -2.99
N PHE A 137 -0.23 11.21 -2.04
CA PHE A 137 -1.55 10.57 -2.08
C PHE A 137 -2.54 11.25 -1.14
N LEU A 138 -3.79 11.37 -1.57
CA LEU A 138 -4.89 11.82 -0.70
C LEU A 138 -5.24 10.72 0.31
N ARG A 139 -5.23 11.05 1.61
CA ARG A 139 -5.66 10.12 2.67
C ARG A 139 -7.18 10.06 2.77
N MET A 140 -7.81 9.57 1.71
CA MET A 140 -9.27 9.68 1.55
C MET A 140 -10.05 8.82 2.57
N TRP A 141 -9.45 7.77 3.10
CA TRP A 141 -10.03 6.89 4.14
C TRP A 141 -10.58 7.68 5.32
N HIS A 142 -9.81 8.65 5.83
CA HIS A 142 -10.24 9.48 6.96
C HIS A 142 -11.47 10.33 6.62
N VAL A 143 -11.55 10.82 5.38
CA VAL A 143 -12.71 11.60 4.92
C VAL A 143 -13.94 10.70 4.85
N ILE A 144 -13.79 9.51 4.28
CA ILE A 144 -14.88 8.54 4.13
C ILE A 144 -15.37 8.02 5.48
N ASP A 145 -14.48 7.71 6.42
CA ASP A 145 -14.84 7.24 7.76
C ASP A 145 -15.66 8.28 8.52
N GLU A 146 -15.25 9.55 8.48
CA GLU A 146 -15.99 10.63 9.14
C GLU A 146 -17.35 10.87 8.48
N VAL A 147 -17.43 10.84 7.15
CA VAL A 147 -18.72 10.95 6.45
C VAL A 147 -19.63 9.76 6.78
N ASN A 148 -19.09 8.53 6.80
CA ASN A 148 -19.83 7.32 7.18
C ASN A 148 -20.41 7.41 8.59
N LYS A 149 -19.66 7.95 9.57
CA LYS A 149 -20.18 8.25 10.92
C LYS A 149 -21.35 9.23 10.90
N MET A 150 -21.30 10.23 10.01
CA MET A 150 -22.36 11.24 9.91
C MET A 150 -23.65 10.69 9.32
N ILE A 151 -23.57 9.65 8.47
CA ILE A 151 -24.71 9.07 7.75
C ILE A 151 -25.11 7.68 8.26
N GLU A 152 -24.49 7.21 9.34
CA GLU A 152 -24.68 5.86 9.90
C GLU A 152 -26.16 5.54 10.16
N ASP A 153 -26.92 6.52 10.64
CA ASP A 153 -28.35 6.38 10.96
C ASP A 153 -29.23 6.13 9.73
N THR A 154 -28.73 6.36 8.52
CA THR A 154 -29.47 6.11 7.28
C THR A 154 -29.38 4.66 6.80
N GLY A 155 -28.50 3.85 7.40
CA GLY A 155 -28.24 2.48 6.98
C GLY A 155 -27.42 2.36 5.68
N TYR A 156 -26.85 3.47 5.20
CA TYR A 156 -25.97 3.52 4.03
C TYR A 156 -24.55 3.90 4.45
N GLN A 157 -23.57 3.34 3.75
CA GLN A 157 -22.16 3.65 3.91
C GLN A 157 -21.48 3.69 2.55
N TYR A 158 -20.44 4.52 2.46
CA TYR A 158 -19.49 4.51 1.37
C TYR A 158 -18.54 3.33 1.54
N TYR A 159 -18.41 2.54 0.49
CA TYR A 159 -17.47 1.44 0.35
C TYR A 159 -16.48 1.74 -0.76
N GLU A 160 -15.19 1.50 -0.50
CA GLU A 160 -14.19 1.50 -1.56
C GLU A 160 -14.03 0.10 -2.14
N ILE A 161 -14.08 0.00 -3.47
CA ILE A 161 -13.87 -1.26 -4.19
C ILE A 161 -12.38 -1.56 -4.29
N LEU A 162 -11.97 -2.75 -3.82
CA LEU A 162 -10.60 -3.23 -4.00
C LEU A 162 -10.30 -3.58 -5.46
N GLY A 163 -9.07 -3.36 -5.91
CA GLY A 163 -8.57 -3.88 -7.19
C GLY A 163 -8.10 -2.87 -8.22
N PHE A 164 -8.07 -1.57 -7.88
CA PHE A 164 -7.44 -0.54 -8.70
C PHE A 164 -6.25 0.06 -7.95
N MET A 165 -5.05 -0.04 -8.53
CA MET A 165 -3.83 0.37 -7.83
C MET A 165 -3.70 1.91 -7.72
N ASP A 166 -4.15 2.62 -8.74
CA ASP A 166 -3.97 4.09 -8.84
C ASP A 166 -5.29 4.87 -8.81
N GLU A 167 -6.40 4.17 -8.69
CA GLU A 167 -7.74 4.75 -8.68
C GLU A 167 -8.50 4.32 -7.42
N MET A 168 -9.14 5.28 -6.76
CA MET A 168 -10.09 5.05 -5.69
C MET A 168 -11.49 5.03 -6.28
N VAL A 169 -12.19 3.91 -6.11
CA VAL A 169 -13.57 3.75 -6.57
C VAL A 169 -14.51 3.58 -5.39
N LEU A 170 -15.32 4.60 -5.13
CA LEU A 170 -16.28 4.62 -4.02
C LEU A 170 -17.69 4.37 -4.53
N VAL A 171 -18.46 3.59 -3.77
CA VAL A 171 -19.88 3.34 -3.99
C VAL A 171 -20.63 3.50 -2.67
N LEU A 172 -21.83 4.08 -2.71
CA LEU A 172 -22.73 4.12 -1.54
C LEU A 172 -23.66 2.91 -1.56
N LEU A 173 -23.61 2.08 -0.52
CA LEU A 173 -24.42 0.86 -0.38
C LEU A 173 -25.00 0.74 1.03
N THR A 174 -26.09 -0.01 1.15
CA THR A 174 -26.50 -0.60 2.43
C THR A 174 -25.62 -1.79 2.80
N GLU A 175 -25.65 -2.19 4.07
CA GLU A 175 -24.96 -3.41 4.52
C GLU A 175 -25.44 -4.67 3.76
N GLU A 176 -26.76 -4.79 3.54
CA GLU A 176 -27.35 -5.91 2.80
C GLU A 176 -26.86 -5.95 1.34
N GLU A 177 -26.83 -4.80 0.65
CA GLU A 177 -26.31 -4.71 -0.72
C GLU A 177 -24.83 -5.11 -0.78
N ALA A 178 -24.01 -4.63 0.17
CA ALA A 178 -22.59 -4.93 0.24
C ALA A 178 -22.32 -6.42 0.52
N GLU A 179 -23.05 -7.03 1.46
CA GLU A 179 -22.97 -8.47 1.76
C GLU A 179 -23.37 -9.32 0.57
N LYS A 180 -24.41 -8.91 -0.15
CA LYS A 180 -24.88 -9.60 -1.35
C LYS A 180 -23.82 -9.60 -2.46
N LEU A 181 -23.17 -8.45 -2.70
CA LEU A 181 -22.07 -8.33 -3.66
C LEU A 181 -20.87 -9.21 -3.29
N ILE A 182 -20.49 -9.28 -2.01
CA ILE A 182 -19.44 -10.20 -1.55
C ILE A 182 -19.82 -11.66 -1.79
N LYS A 183 -21.03 -12.06 -1.36
CA LYS A 183 -21.47 -13.45 -1.37
C LYS A 183 -21.68 -13.97 -2.79
N GLU A 184 -22.42 -13.21 -3.59
CA GLU A 184 -22.90 -13.64 -4.90
C GLU A 184 -21.93 -13.30 -6.03
N ARG A 185 -21.16 -12.20 -5.90
CA ARG A 185 -20.29 -11.68 -6.97
C ARG A 185 -18.81 -11.67 -6.61
N GLY A 186 -18.45 -11.94 -5.36
CA GLY A 186 -17.05 -12.02 -4.92
C GLY A 186 -16.35 -10.66 -4.79
N TRP A 187 -17.11 -9.58 -4.61
CA TRP A 187 -16.54 -8.25 -4.39
C TRP A 187 -15.77 -8.18 -3.07
N GLY A 188 -14.77 -7.31 -3.04
CA GLY A 188 -13.98 -6.98 -1.85
C GLY A 188 -14.00 -5.48 -1.58
N TRP A 189 -13.99 -5.10 -0.31
CA TRP A 189 -14.07 -3.71 0.14
C TRP A 189 -12.87 -3.31 0.99
N ARG A 190 -12.40 -2.07 0.85
CA ARG A 190 -11.49 -1.42 1.79
C ARG A 190 -12.29 -0.40 2.60
N VAL A 191 -12.91 -0.85 3.68
CA VAL A 191 -13.43 0.05 4.72
C VAL A 191 -13.16 -0.60 6.07
N GLN A 192 -12.50 0.13 6.98
CA GLN A 192 -12.44 -0.29 8.37
C GLN A 192 -13.83 -0.12 8.97
N ARG A 193 -14.49 -1.25 9.28
CA ARG A 193 -15.67 -1.21 10.15
C ARG A 193 -15.27 -0.46 11.42
N ILE A 194 -15.96 0.63 11.73
CA ILE A 194 -15.86 1.25 13.05
C ILE A 194 -16.45 0.23 14.03
N GLN A 195 -15.60 -0.62 14.59
CA GLN A 195 -16.00 -1.56 15.63
C GLN A 195 -16.30 -0.78 16.92
N VAL A 196 -17.50 -0.21 17.05
CA VAL A 196 -17.98 0.33 18.33
C VAL A 196 -18.80 -0.73 19.09
N LYS A 197 -18.07 -1.56 19.86
CA LYS A 197 -18.41 -2.32 21.09
C LYS A 197 -19.85 -2.83 21.39
N LYS A 198 -19.83 -4.15 21.70
CA LYS A 198 -20.51 -4.91 22.78
C LYS A 198 -22.02 -5.17 22.71
N SER A 199 -22.35 -6.40 22.30
CA SER A 199 -23.35 -7.21 23.00
C SER A 199 -22.82 -8.62 23.28
N SER A 200 -23.25 -9.12 24.43
CA SER A 200 -22.90 -10.34 25.14
C SER A 200 -23.31 -11.66 24.47
N ILE A 201 -22.45 -12.67 24.63
CA ILE A 201 -22.75 -14.09 24.94
C ILE A 201 -23.47 -14.96 23.87
N HIS A 202 -22.77 -16.06 23.54
CA HIS A 202 -23.19 -17.39 23.04
C HIS A 202 -24.22 -17.51 21.90
N GLU A 203 -23.77 -17.96 20.73
CA GLU A 203 -23.88 -19.35 20.24
C GLU A 203 -23.16 -19.49 18.87
N PRO A 204 -22.53 -20.65 18.57
CA PRO A 204 -21.98 -20.90 17.25
C PRO A 204 -23.10 -21.34 16.30
N LEU A 205 -23.41 -20.50 15.31
CA LEU A 205 -24.23 -20.92 14.18
C LEU A 205 -23.42 -21.89 13.31
N GLU A 206 -23.77 -23.17 13.38
CA GLU A 206 -23.27 -24.22 12.50
C GLU A 206 -23.90 -24.12 11.10
N GLY A 207 -23.05 -23.84 10.09
CA GLY A 207 -23.22 -24.27 8.68
C GLY A 207 -23.39 -23.16 7.62
N PRO A 208 -22.92 -23.32 6.36
CA PRO A 208 -21.90 -24.24 5.84
C PRO A 208 -20.53 -23.53 5.63
N TYR A 209 -19.53 -24.01 6.36
CA TYR A 209 -18.12 -23.62 6.29
C TYR A 209 -17.46 -24.26 5.05
N LEU A 210 -17.36 -23.51 3.95
CA LEU A 210 -16.41 -23.82 2.86
C LEU A 210 -15.51 -22.63 2.54
N ARG A 211 -16.02 -21.38 2.56
CA ARG A 211 -15.14 -20.19 2.44
C ARG A 211 -14.34 -19.92 3.70
N SER A 212 -14.88 -20.12 4.90
CA SER A 212 -14.10 -20.00 6.14
C SER A 212 -13.09 -21.13 6.32
N LEU A 213 -13.34 -22.32 5.79
CA LEU A 213 -12.34 -23.39 5.79
C LEU A 213 -11.24 -23.10 4.77
N VAL A 214 -11.56 -22.58 3.58
CA VAL A 214 -10.57 -22.18 2.57
C VAL A 214 -9.75 -20.99 3.03
N HIS A 215 -10.34 -19.93 3.61
CA HIS A 215 -9.57 -18.82 4.19
C HIS A 215 -8.77 -19.26 5.41
N VAL A 216 -9.25 -20.20 6.24
CA VAL A 216 -8.45 -20.75 7.35
C VAL A 216 -7.35 -21.67 6.85
N ILE A 217 -7.54 -22.41 5.76
CA ILE A 217 -6.52 -23.28 5.15
C ILE A 217 -5.48 -22.44 4.40
N ILE A 218 -5.89 -21.42 3.66
CA ILE A 218 -5.00 -20.48 2.97
C ILE A 218 -4.26 -19.62 4.00
N ALA A 219 -4.93 -19.03 4.99
CA ALA A 219 -4.26 -18.29 6.06
C ALA A 219 -3.34 -19.18 6.92
N LYS A 220 -3.67 -20.47 7.12
CA LYS A 220 -2.76 -21.43 7.77
C LYS A 220 -1.55 -21.73 6.90
N GLY A 221 -1.73 -22.02 5.62
CA GLY A 221 -0.63 -22.27 4.68
C GLY A 221 0.28 -21.05 4.55
N THR A 222 -0.29 -19.84 4.47
CA THR A 222 0.45 -18.59 4.48
C THR A 222 1.19 -18.37 5.78
N MET A 223 0.56 -18.59 6.94
CA MET A 223 1.23 -18.45 8.24
C MET A 223 2.37 -19.46 8.39
N GLU A 224 2.20 -20.70 7.95
CA GLU A 224 3.27 -21.71 7.93
C GLU A 224 4.45 -21.27 7.07
N ARG A 225 4.19 -20.68 5.88
CA ARG A 225 5.25 -20.11 5.03
C ARG A 225 5.95 -18.92 5.68
N VAL A 226 5.20 -18.03 6.33
CA VAL A 226 5.77 -16.89 7.08
C VAL A 226 6.65 -17.39 8.23
N LEU A 227 6.17 -18.34 9.03
CA LEU A 227 6.93 -18.90 10.15
C LEU A 227 8.18 -19.66 9.66
N SER A 228 8.07 -20.41 8.56
CA SER A 228 9.20 -21.06 7.89
C SER A 228 10.24 -20.05 7.40
N SER A 229 9.78 -18.92 6.84
CA SER A 229 10.67 -17.83 6.41
C SER A 229 11.35 -17.16 7.61
N ILE A 230 10.65 -16.95 8.72
CA ILE A 230 11.25 -16.44 9.97
C ILE A 230 12.31 -17.40 10.50
N GLU A 231 12.01 -18.70 10.56
CA GLU A 231 12.96 -19.73 11.00
C GLU A 231 14.23 -19.72 10.12
N TYR A 232 14.05 -19.71 8.80
CA TYR A 232 15.14 -19.62 7.84
C TYR A 232 15.99 -18.35 8.03
N LEU A 233 15.35 -17.20 8.22
CA LEU A 233 16.05 -15.93 8.45
C LEU A 233 16.83 -15.93 9.76
N ILE A 234 16.34 -16.59 10.81
CA ILE A 234 17.07 -16.80 12.07
C ILE A 234 18.31 -17.65 11.86
N ASP A 235 18.18 -18.77 11.13
CA ASP A 235 19.31 -19.62 10.73
C ASP A 235 20.32 -18.89 9.81
N ALA A 236 19.86 -17.83 9.14
CA ALA A 236 20.68 -16.92 8.36
C ALA A 236 21.33 -15.79 9.18
N GLY A 237 21.13 -15.75 10.50
CA GLY A 237 21.68 -14.74 11.40
C GLY A 237 20.93 -13.41 11.37
N PHE A 238 19.69 -13.40 10.90
CA PHE A 238 18.76 -12.29 11.10
C PHE A 238 17.93 -12.53 12.35
N PHE A 239 17.34 -11.49 12.94
CA PHE A 239 16.52 -11.61 14.15
C PHE A 239 17.19 -12.36 15.33
N GLU A 240 18.53 -12.32 15.43
CA GLU A 240 19.28 -13.06 16.45
C GLU A 240 18.82 -12.73 17.88
N GLU A 241 18.40 -11.48 18.15
CA GLU A 241 17.85 -11.10 19.45
C GLU A 241 16.56 -11.83 19.85
N TYR A 242 15.84 -12.38 18.86
CA TYR A 242 14.59 -13.09 19.06
C TYR A 242 14.74 -14.61 18.95
N SER A 243 15.96 -15.12 18.68
CA SER A 243 16.25 -16.55 18.46
C SER A 243 15.83 -17.48 19.61
N ASN A 244 15.65 -16.95 20.82
CA ASN A 244 15.18 -17.71 21.99
C ASN A 244 13.66 -17.72 22.16
N LEU A 245 12.91 -17.00 21.33
CA LEU A 245 11.46 -16.91 21.38
C LEU A 245 10.84 -17.95 20.44
N PRO A 246 9.61 -18.44 20.73
CA PRO A 246 8.85 -19.21 19.76
C PRO A 246 8.60 -18.41 18.48
N LEU A 247 8.66 -19.03 17.29
CA LEU A 247 8.49 -18.35 15.99
C LEU A 247 7.25 -17.44 15.91
N ARG A 248 6.13 -17.84 16.54
CA ARG A 248 4.92 -17.02 16.61
C ARG A 248 5.12 -15.72 17.40
N GLU A 249 5.84 -15.79 18.50
CA GLU A 249 6.16 -14.59 19.29
C GLU A 249 7.13 -13.67 18.54
N ILE A 250 8.07 -14.24 17.77
CA ILE A 250 8.95 -13.46 16.88
C ILE A 250 8.11 -12.73 15.82
N PHE A 251 7.17 -13.42 15.18
CA PHE A 251 6.24 -12.80 14.24
C PHE A 251 5.47 -11.65 14.88
N GLU A 252 4.92 -11.84 16.08
CA GLU A 252 4.23 -10.77 16.82
C GLU A 252 5.16 -9.59 17.15
N LYS A 253 6.42 -9.84 17.51
CA LYS A 253 7.41 -8.78 17.74
C LYS A 253 7.72 -7.98 16.47
N ILE A 254 7.90 -8.67 15.34
CA ILE A 254 8.06 -8.03 14.03
C ILE A 254 6.83 -7.17 13.71
N ARG A 255 5.63 -7.70 14.00
CA ARG A 255 4.34 -7.02 13.81
C ARG A 255 4.21 -5.76 14.66
N GLU A 256 4.51 -5.84 15.96
CA GLU A 256 4.43 -4.73 16.91
C GLU A 256 5.36 -3.57 16.55
N THR A 257 6.52 -3.86 15.96
CA THR A 257 7.49 -2.82 15.57
C THR A 257 7.09 -2.03 14.33
N ASN A 258 5.92 -2.32 13.74
CA ASN A 258 5.57 -1.79 12.44
C ASN A 258 4.08 -1.40 12.32
N PRO A 259 3.77 -0.09 12.16
CA PRO A 259 2.42 0.41 11.91
C PRO A 259 1.76 -0.19 10.67
N PHE A 260 2.56 -0.61 9.67
CA PHE A 260 2.06 -1.23 8.46
C PHE A 260 1.26 -2.50 8.77
N PHE A 261 1.59 -3.25 9.84
CA PHE A 261 0.80 -4.43 10.24
C PHE A 261 -0.42 -4.11 11.12
N GLU A 262 -0.55 -2.91 11.68
CA GLU A 262 -1.74 -2.53 12.48
C GLU A 262 -2.98 -2.41 11.60
N ASP A 263 -2.80 -1.98 10.34
CA ASP A 263 -3.85 -1.87 9.33
C ASP A 263 -3.97 -3.09 8.41
N PHE A 264 -3.26 -4.20 8.70
CA PHE A 264 -3.34 -5.45 7.93
C PHE A 264 -4.51 -6.31 8.39
N PRO A 265 -5.66 -6.33 7.71
CA PRO A 265 -6.59 -7.43 7.91
C PRO A 265 -5.94 -8.73 7.43
N TYR A 266 -6.28 -9.86 8.04
CA TYR A 266 -5.91 -11.22 7.62
C TYR A 266 -6.44 -11.63 6.22
N HIS A 267 -6.77 -10.66 5.37
CA HIS A 267 -7.24 -10.90 4.02
C HIS A 267 -6.04 -11.12 3.09
N GLU A 268 -6.20 -12.11 2.22
CA GLU A 268 -5.23 -12.61 1.25
C GLU A 268 -4.69 -11.46 0.39
N GLU A 269 -3.57 -10.86 0.78
CA GLU A 269 -2.86 -10.00 -0.16
C GLU A 269 -2.24 -10.88 -1.25
N PRO A 270 -2.24 -10.44 -2.52
CA PRO A 270 -1.65 -11.18 -3.64
C PRO A 270 -0.22 -11.67 -3.38
N TRP A 271 0.54 -10.93 -2.56
CA TRP A 271 1.92 -11.31 -2.24
C TRP A 271 2.05 -12.52 -1.31
N MET A 272 1.00 -12.92 -0.59
CA MET A 272 1.03 -14.16 0.19
C MET A 272 0.97 -15.41 -0.70
N THR A 273 0.71 -15.22 -2.01
CA THR A 273 0.85 -16.24 -3.06
C THR A 273 2.19 -16.15 -3.81
N GLU A 274 3.02 -15.13 -3.53
CA GLU A 274 4.35 -14.95 -4.13
C GLU A 274 5.32 -16.06 -3.70
N GLU A 275 6.48 -16.13 -4.36
CA GLU A 275 7.55 -17.07 -4.05
C GLU A 275 8.10 -16.82 -2.63
N ASP A 276 8.65 -17.86 -2.02
CA ASP A 276 9.22 -17.83 -0.67
C ASP A 276 10.22 -16.67 -0.44
N LYS A 277 10.96 -16.29 -1.49
CA LYS A 277 11.91 -15.18 -1.48
C LYS A 277 11.26 -13.82 -1.20
N ASP A 278 10.03 -13.61 -1.67
CA ASP A 278 9.36 -12.31 -1.54
C ASP A 278 8.85 -12.14 -0.10
N ILE A 279 8.43 -13.23 0.54
CA ILE A 279 8.11 -13.27 1.97
C ILE A 279 9.37 -12.95 2.80
N ASP A 280 10.52 -13.57 2.48
CA ASP A 280 11.78 -13.30 3.18
C ASP A 280 12.15 -11.82 3.14
N ILE A 281 12.13 -11.23 1.93
CA ILE A 281 12.58 -9.85 1.73
C ILE A 281 11.63 -8.88 2.43
N ARG A 282 10.32 -9.14 2.39
CA ARG A 282 9.35 -8.33 3.14
C ARG A 282 9.59 -8.42 4.64
N LEU A 283 9.83 -9.60 5.20
CA LEU A 283 10.18 -9.76 6.62
C LEU A 283 11.46 -8.99 6.97
N LEU A 284 12.46 -9.03 6.10
CA LEU A 284 13.75 -8.35 6.29
C LEU A 284 13.66 -6.84 6.30
N ARG A 285 12.71 -6.24 5.58
CA ARG A 285 12.48 -4.78 5.63
C ARG A 285 12.19 -4.29 7.04
N PHE A 286 11.69 -5.16 7.92
CA PHE A 286 11.41 -4.85 9.32
C PHE A 286 12.61 -5.10 10.24
N TYR A 287 13.68 -5.72 9.73
CA TYR A 287 14.90 -5.98 10.46
C TYR A 287 15.96 -4.91 10.23
N HIS A 288 15.67 -3.71 10.73
CA HIS A 288 16.53 -2.54 10.59
C HIS A 288 17.96 -2.76 11.15
N ARG A 289 18.24 -3.79 11.94
CA ARG A 289 19.60 -4.05 12.43
C ARG A 289 20.58 -4.51 11.35
N ARG A 290 20.13 -5.18 10.29
CA ARG A 290 21.01 -5.64 9.20
C ARG A 290 20.56 -5.17 7.82
N VAL A 291 19.39 -4.55 7.73
CA VAL A 291 18.76 -4.15 6.46
C VAL A 291 18.57 -2.64 6.44
N PHE A 292 18.88 -2.03 5.30
CA PHE A 292 18.58 -0.63 5.01
C PHE A 292 17.71 -0.55 3.77
N VAL A 293 16.47 -0.08 3.96
CA VAL A 293 15.45 0.02 2.92
C VAL A 293 15.56 1.41 2.27
N THR A 294 15.89 1.47 0.98
CA THR A 294 16.17 2.77 0.32
C THR A 294 14.92 3.49 -0.19
N SER A 295 13.83 2.76 -0.48
CA SER A 295 12.56 3.35 -0.97
C SER A 295 11.87 4.18 0.12
N THR A 296 11.96 3.72 1.36
CA THR A 296 11.58 4.46 2.56
C THR A 296 12.75 5.29 3.07
N GLY A 297 13.85 5.47 2.34
CA GLY A 297 15.06 6.13 2.83
C GLY A 297 14.83 7.56 3.35
N ALA A 298 13.72 8.20 2.96
CA ALA A 298 13.24 9.43 3.60
C ALA A 298 12.62 9.17 4.99
N GLU A 299 11.81 8.14 5.16
CA GLU A 299 11.14 7.74 6.41
C GLU A 299 12.11 7.04 7.40
N ASP A 300 12.94 6.10 6.93
CA ASP A 300 13.88 5.29 7.73
C ASP A 300 15.00 6.16 8.33
N LEU A 301 15.34 7.23 7.63
CA LEU A 301 16.27 8.23 8.13
C LEU A 301 15.51 9.45 8.75
N GLY A 302 14.17 9.51 8.64
CA GLY A 302 13.22 10.50 9.17
C GLY A 302 12.79 11.58 8.16
N GLU A 303 11.46 11.86 8.07
CA GLU A 303 10.77 12.68 7.04
C GLU A 303 11.45 14.03 6.70
N ASP A 304 12.18 14.63 7.65
CA ASP A 304 12.91 15.90 7.48
C ASP A 304 14.23 15.81 6.71
N ILE A 305 14.57 14.67 6.11
CA ILE A 305 15.94 14.46 5.65
C ILE A 305 16.35 15.23 4.44
N TRP A 306 15.47 15.35 3.46
CA TRP A 306 15.73 16.15 2.27
C TRP A 306 15.94 17.63 2.62
N ASP A 307 15.43 18.06 3.78
CA ASP A 307 15.62 19.41 4.34
C ASP A 307 16.78 19.48 5.37
N SER A 308 17.38 18.35 5.73
CA SER A 308 18.38 18.29 6.79
C SER A 308 19.79 18.54 6.26
N LYS A 309 20.52 19.47 6.87
CA LYS A 309 21.98 19.65 6.68
C LYS A 309 22.82 18.46 7.17
N LYS A 310 22.23 17.27 7.36
CA LYS A 310 22.83 16.09 8.03
C LYS A 310 22.61 14.75 7.32
N ILE A 311 22.09 14.73 6.08
CA ILE A 311 21.86 13.48 5.30
C ILE A 311 23.08 12.55 5.32
N GLY A 312 24.26 13.06 4.95
CA GLY A 312 25.48 12.27 4.85
C GLY A 312 25.90 11.67 6.19
N LYS A 313 25.71 12.41 7.29
CA LYS A 313 25.97 11.88 8.65
C LYS A 313 25.01 10.76 9.01
N LYS A 314 23.70 10.97 8.86
CA LYS A 314 22.70 9.94 9.16
C LYS A 314 22.92 8.67 8.34
N LEU A 315 23.19 8.83 7.05
CA LEU A 315 23.45 7.73 6.14
C LEU A 315 24.68 6.90 6.54
N LEU A 316 25.82 7.55 6.78
CA LEU A 316 27.04 6.85 7.20
C LEU A 316 26.89 6.19 8.57
N THR A 317 26.19 6.82 9.51
CA THR A 317 25.84 6.21 10.79
C THR A 317 24.98 4.96 10.57
N ARG A 318 23.98 5.03 9.70
CA ARG A 318 23.09 3.91 9.40
C ARG A 318 23.83 2.74 8.75
N LEU A 319 24.69 3.01 7.77
CA LEU A 319 25.57 1.99 7.19
C LEU A 319 26.46 1.37 8.29
N ALA A 320 27.04 2.18 9.16
CA ALA A 320 27.87 1.69 10.26
C ALA A 320 27.11 0.76 11.22
N GLU A 321 25.85 1.07 11.54
CA GLU A 321 24.97 0.24 12.37
C GLU A 321 24.74 -1.15 11.75
N ILE A 322 24.38 -1.20 10.47
CA ILE A 322 24.08 -2.48 9.79
C ILE A 322 25.34 -3.28 9.41
N SER A 323 26.52 -2.65 9.47
CA SER A 323 27.80 -3.24 9.07
C SER A 323 28.34 -4.37 9.95
N ARG A 324 27.64 -4.78 11.00
CA ARG A 324 28.17 -5.70 12.03
C ARG A 324 29.52 -5.21 12.61
N LYS A 325 29.63 -3.89 12.77
CA LYS A 325 30.82 -3.18 13.27
C LYS A 325 32.05 -3.22 12.36
N VAL A 326 31.96 -3.73 11.13
CA VAL A 326 33.10 -3.73 10.19
C VAL A 326 33.35 -2.38 9.53
N PHE A 327 32.32 -1.52 9.52
CA PHE A 327 32.41 -0.13 9.07
C PHE A 327 32.08 0.79 10.25
N GLN A 328 33.05 1.59 10.70
CA GLN A 328 32.92 2.51 11.84
C GLN A 328 33.54 3.86 11.47
N PRO A 329 32.84 4.67 10.66
CA PRO A 329 33.32 5.98 10.25
C PRO A 329 33.31 6.96 11.43
N THR A 330 34.33 7.80 11.52
CA THR A 330 34.41 8.93 12.45
C THR A 330 34.53 10.24 11.69
N ASP A 331 34.48 11.38 12.39
CA ASP A 331 34.73 12.72 11.82
C ASP A 331 33.90 13.01 10.56
N ILE A 332 32.62 12.63 10.60
CA ILE A 332 31.73 12.76 9.44
C ILE A 332 31.38 14.23 9.22
N GLU A 333 31.77 14.74 8.06
CA GLU A 333 31.49 16.09 7.59
C GLU A 333 30.75 16.03 6.26
N GLN A 334 29.91 17.01 5.96
CA GLN A 334 29.26 17.11 4.66
C GLN A 334 29.26 18.55 4.15
N LYS A 335 29.33 18.69 2.83
CA LYS A 335 29.27 19.96 2.12
C LYS A 335 28.34 19.82 0.92
N TRP A 336 27.31 20.66 0.87
CA TRP A 336 26.46 20.81 -0.30
C TRP A 336 27.26 21.45 -1.44
N LEU A 337 27.11 20.87 -2.62
CA LEU A 337 27.59 21.39 -3.90
C LEU A 337 26.40 21.91 -4.70
N GLU A 338 26.65 22.45 -5.89
CA GLU A 338 25.61 22.84 -6.84
C GLU A 338 24.85 21.60 -7.36
N ASN A 339 23.62 21.80 -7.84
CA ASN A 339 22.75 20.77 -8.44
C ASN A 339 22.48 19.59 -7.49
N GLU A 340 22.08 19.89 -6.25
CA GLU A 340 21.70 18.89 -5.24
C GLU A 340 22.75 17.82 -4.90
N LYS A 341 24.02 18.05 -5.28
CA LYS A 341 25.11 17.12 -4.99
C LYS A 341 25.61 17.30 -3.57
N LEU A 342 25.74 16.19 -2.86
CA LEU A 342 26.25 16.17 -1.49
C LEU A 342 27.65 15.55 -1.46
N LYS A 343 28.65 16.33 -1.03
CA LYS A 343 29.99 15.79 -0.76
C LYS A 343 30.10 15.40 0.71
N VAL A 344 30.33 14.12 0.99
CA VAL A 344 30.47 13.57 2.34
C VAL A 344 31.91 13.16 2.57
N TYR A 345 32.49 13.58 3.70
CA TYR A 345 33.81 13.18 4.16
C TYR A 345 33.70 12.42 5.46
N PHE A 346 34.57 11.44 5.68
CA PHE A 346 34.65 10.69 6.92
C PHE A 346 36.04 10.08 7.10
N THR A 347 36.41 9.77 8.34
CA THR A 347 37.63 9.04 8.68
C THR A 347 37.28 7.56 8.89
N PHE A 348 38.08 6.65 8.33
CA PHE A 348 37.98 5.22 8.59
C PHE A 348 39.40 4.63 8.72
N ARG A 349 39.67 3.90 9.81
CA ARG A 349 41.00 3.36 10.14
C ARG A 349 42.13 4.42 10.02
N GLY A 350 41.87 5.62 10.53
CA GLY A 350 42.83 6.74 10.54
C GLY A 350 43.07 7.42 9.19
N LYS A 351 42.39 7.01 8.11
CA LYS A 351 42.47 7.64 6.79
C LYS A 351 41.18 8.40 6.49
N ARG A 352 41.30 9.59 5.88
CA ARG A 352 40.15 10.42 5.49
C ARG A 352 39.72 10.10 4.06
N TYR A 353 38.43 9.87 3.89
CA TYR A 353 37.78 9.54 2.63
C TYR A 353 36.75 10.62 2.29
N GLY A 354 36.41 10.70 1.00
CA GLY A 354 35.38 11.61 0.51
C GLY A 354 34.65 11.02 -0.69
N VAL A 355 33.33 11.19 -0.73
CA VAL A 355 32.48 10.75 -1.83
C VAL A 355 31.48 11.85 -2.19
N VAL A 356 31.17 11.96 -3.47
CA VAL A 356 30.09 12.82 -3.97
C VAL A 356 28.88 11.93 -4.24
N ILE A 357 27.75 12.31 -3.65
CA ILE A 357 26.45 11.68 -3.77
C ILE A 357 25.59 12.60 -4.62
N ASP A 358 24.98 12.06 -5.68
CA ASP A 358 24.09 12.80 -6.58
C ASP A 358 22.66 12.42 -6.21
N LEU A 359 21.96 13.29 -5.48
CA LEU A 359 20.66 12.99 -4.88
C LEU A 359 19.53 12.90 -5.91
N GLU A 360 19.70 13.49 -7.10
CA GLU A 360 18.73 13.38 -8.19
C GLU A 360 18.85 12.05 -8.95
N ALA A 361 19.96 11.31 -8.78
CA ALA A 361 20.13 10.04 -9.45
C ALA A 361 19.23 8.97 -8.82
N SER A 362 18.57 8.17 -9.66
CA SER A 362 17.75 7.02 -9.23
C SER A 362 18.50 6.00 -8.36
N ILE A 363 19.84 6.02 -8.40
CA ILE A 363 20.71 5.15 -7.62
C ILE A 363 21.78 5.99 -6.89
N TRP A 364 21.35 7.07 -6.22
CA TRP A 364 22.20 8.08 -5.58
C TRP A 364 23.24 7.52 -4.61
N ILE A 365 22.93 6.43 -3.90
CA ILE A 365 23.80 5.84 -2.87
C ILE A 365 24.96 4.99 -3.44
N ARG A 366 24.90 4.61 -4.71
CA ARG A 366 25.83 3.67 -5.36
C ARG A 366 27.31 4.07 -5.25
N PRO A 367 27.73 5.33 -5.46
CA PRO A 367 29.12 5.73 -5.28
C PRO A 367 29.63 5.53 -3.85
N LEU A 368 28.76 5.78 -2.85
CA LEU A 368 29.10 5.58 -1.45
C LEU A 368 29.25 4.08 -1.14
N LEU A 369 28.32 3.23 -1.59
CA LEU A 369 28.41 1.78 -1.34
C LEU A 369 29.63 1.14 -2.01
N ARG A 370 29.94 1.53 -3.26
CA ARG A 370 31.18 1.10 -3.93
C ARG A 370 32.41 1.46 -3.11
N LEU A 371 32.48 2.70 -2.61
CA LEU A 371 33.58 3.13 -1.75
C LEU A 371 33.61 2.29 -0.46
N VAL A 372 32.52 2.22 0.29
CA VAL A 372 32.47 1.50 1.57
C VAL A 372 32.84 0.02 1.41
N ASN A 373 32.29 -0.69 0.41
CA ASN A 373 32.66 -2.08 0.10
C ASN A 373 34.16 -2.22 -0.19
N SER A 374 34.76 -1.27 -0.92
CA SER A 374 36.21 -1.29 -1.16
C SER A 374 37.05 -1.10 0.13
N LEU A 375 36.51 -0.39 1.12
CA LEU A 375 37.16 -0.15 2.41
C LEU A 375 37.05 -1.37 3.36
N ILE A 376 35.96 -2.12 3.26
CA ILE A 376 35.73 -3.32 4.09
C ILE A 376 36.07 -4.63 3.36
N LYS A 377 36.65 -4.58 2.14
CA LYS A 377 36.97 -5.76 1.33
C LYS A 377 37.90 -6.79 1.99
N GLU A 378 38.68 -6.36 2.97
CA GLU A 378 39.58 -7.22 3.76
C GLU A 378 38.84 -7.96 4.88
N THR A 379 37.58 -7.61 5.10
CA THR A 379 36.67 -8.32 6.00
C THR A 379 35.91 -9.38 5.21
N GLU A 380 35.30 -10.33 5.91
CA GLU A 380 34.41 -11.33 5.30
C GLU A 380 33.07 -10.73 4.83
N TYR A 381 32.75 -9.48 5.19
CA TYR A 381 31.46 -8.85 4.96
C TYR A 381 31.45 -7.89 3.77
N GLN A 382 30.31 -7.83 3.08
CA GLN A 382 30.01 -6.88 2.02
C GLN A 382 28.56 -6.40 2.10
N TYR A 383 28.31 -5.19 1.61
CA TYR A 383 26.97 -4.70 1.34
C TYR A 383 26.50 -5.24 -0.01
N TYR A 384 25.39 -5.97 0.01
CA TYR A 384 24.69 -6.48 -1.15
C TYR A 384 23.38 -5.72 -1.36
N ARG A 385 23.05 -5.50 -2.63
CA ARG A 385 21.69 -5.18 -3.06
C ARG A 385 20.88 -6.46 -3.10
N ILE A 386 19.66 -6.42 -2.57
CA ILE A 386 18.65 -7.44 -2.84
C ILE A 386 17.74 -6.92 -3.94
N SER A 387 17.64 -7.63 -5.06
CA SER A 387 16.65 -7.34 -6.11
C SER A 387 15.38 -8.16 -5.87
N CYS A 388 14.26 -7.47 -5.74
CA CYS A 388 12.92 -8.08 -5.71
C CYS A 388 12.33 -8.08 -7.13
N ALA A 389 11.32 -8.91 -7.39
CA ALA A 389 10.58 -8.87 -8.66
C ALA A 389 9.95 -7.49 -8.93
N ASP A 390 9.63 -6.77 -7.84
CA ASP A 390 9.27 -5.36 -7.89
C ASP A 390 10.55 -4.51 -7.79
N GLU A 391 11.10 -4.13 -8.95
CA GLU A 391 12.38 -3.40 -9.08
C GLU A 391 12.38 -2.01 -8.41
N SER A 392 11.22 -1.57 -7.91
CA SER A 392 10.98 -0.27 -7.27
C SER A 392 11.74 -0.08 -5.95
N PHE A 393 12.26 -1.16 -5.36
CA PHE A 393 12.87 -1.15 -4.04
C PHE A 393 14.33 -1.61 -4.11
N MET A 394 15.23 -0.84 -3.47
CA MET A 394 16.60 -1.30 -3.23
C MET A 394 16.78 -1.53 -1.73
N ASP A 395 16.81 -2.80 -1.36
CA ASP A 395 17.12 -3.21 0.01
C ASP A 395 18.62 -3.53 0.09
N LEU A 396 19.31 -2.91 1.05
CA LEU A 396 20.72 -3.20 1.33
C LEU A 396 20.83 -4.15 2.50
N VAL A 397 21.68 -5.15 2.37
CA VAL A 397 21.99 -6.09 3.45
C VAL A 397 23.48 -6.30 3.55
N VAL A 398 23.98 -6.50 4.77
CA VAL A 398 25.39 -6.83 5.01
C VAL A 398 25.51 -8.32 5.26
N LEU A 399 26.24 -9.00 4.37
CA LEU A 399 26.38 -10.45 4.35
C LEU A 399 27.84 -10.86 4.21
N THR A 400 28.19 -12.06 4.67
CA THR A 400 29.39 -12.74 4.17
C THR A 400 29.19 -13.29 2.77
N LYS A 401 30.27 -13.68 2.09
CA LYS A 401 30.18 -14.33 0.78
C LYS A 401 29.40 -15.64 0.88
N GLU A 402 29.66 -16.43 1.92
CA GLU A 402 28.99 -17.70 2.18
C GLU A 402 27.50 -17.50 2.49
N GLU A 403 27.15 -16.48 3.29
CA GLU A 403 25.75 -16.11 3.55
C GLU A 403 25.03 -15.75 2.24
N ALA A 404 25.65 -14.91 1.39
CA ALA A 404 25.07 -14.50 0.11
C ALA A 404 24.90 -15.67 -0.88
N GLU A 405 25.90 -16.55 -0.99
CA GLU A 405 25.82 -17.76 -1.84
C GLU A 405 24.71 -18.70 -1.36
N ARG A 406 24.58 -18.90 -0.05
CA ARG A 406 23.52 -19.71 0.55
C ARG A 406 22.14 -19.14 0.25
N LEU A 407 21.91 -17.84 0.49
CA LEU A 407 20.62 -17.17 0.22
C LEU A 407 20.24 -17.22 -1.26
N THR A 408 21.21 -17.02 -2.15
CA THR A 408 21.00 -17.13 -3.60
C THR A 408 20.60 -18.56 -3.99
N LYS A 409 21.29 -19.57 -3.45
CA LYS A 409 21.07 -20.98 -3.81
C LYS A 409 19.79 -21.56 -3.22
N GLU A 410 19.50 -21.27 -1.96
CA GLU A 410 18.42 -21.91 -1.21
C GLU A 410 17.09 -21.17 -1.34
N ARG A 411 17.14 -19.84 -1.49
CA ARG A 411 15.94 -18.98 -1.57
C ARG A 411 15.79 -18.26 -2.91
N GLY A 412 16.73 -18.42 -3.84
CA GLY A 412 16.63 -17.78 -5.15
C GLY A 412 16.77 -16.26 -5.11
N TRP A 413 17.39 -15.70 -4.06
CA TRP A 413 17.61 -14.27 -3.96
C TRP A 413 18.56 -13.79 -5.06
N THR A 414 18.26 -12.64 -5.65
CA THR A 414 19.17 -11.97 -6.58
C THR A 414 19.98 -10.93 -5.82
N LEU A 415 21.23 -11.29 -5.50
CA LEU A 415 22.15 -10.45 -4.75
C LEU A 415 23.23 -9.86 -5.66
N SER A 416 23.45 -8.55 -5.59
CA SER A 416 24.55 -7.89 -6.32
C SER A 416 25.39 -7.02 -5.39
N CYS A 417 26.71 -7.24 -5.36
CA CYS A 417 27.68 -6.33 -4.76
C CYS A 417 28.42 -5.48 -5.81
N GLU A 418 28.07 -5.64 -7.09
CA GLU A 418 28.56 -4.82 -8.21
C GLU A 418 27.84 -3.47 -8.25
N TRP A 419 28.29 -2.59 -7.36
CA TRP A 419 27.97 -1.17 -7.36
C TRP A 419 28.89 -0.46 -8.35
#